data_AF-A0A928I0W4-F1
#
_entry.id   AF-A0A928I0W4-F1
#
_cell.length_a   1.000
_cell.length_b   1.000
_cell.length_c   1.000
_cell.angle_alpha   90.00
_cell.angle_beta   90.00
_cell.angle_gamma   90.00
#
_symmetry.space_group_name_H-M   'P 1'
#
loop_
_entity.id
_entity.type
_entity.pdbx_description
1 polymer ?
#
loop_
_entity_poly.entity_id
_entity_poly.type
_entity_poly.pdbx_seq_one_letter_code
_entity_poly.pdbx_strand_id
1 'polypeptide(L)' 'MAKKLWKIEEDTLVWEVTAPHTDNIEMSGLYVDSIVHYGVAEDGSLYLGGYLYYPMLRTIPNNTHATYAFTVKRSDR' A
#
# COMPACT_ATOMS: atom_id res chain seq x y z
N MET A 1 -13.57 -13.39 -7.11
CA MET A 1 -13.00 -12.88 -8.38
C MET A 1 -12.41 -11.51 -8.07
N ALA A 2 -11.11 -11.29 -8.30
CA ALA A 2 -10.52 -9.96 -8.12
C ALA A 2 -11.12 -9.00 -9.17
N LYS A 3 -11.70 -7.88 -8.72
CA LYS A 3 -12.28 -6.88 -9.63
C LYS A 3 -11.14 -6.14 -10.32
N LYS A 4 -11.14 -6.12 -11.64
CA LYS A 4 -10.13 -5.40 -12.42
C LYS A 4 -10.50 -3.91 -12.42
N LEU A 5 -9.88 -3.14 -11.53
CA LEU A 5 -10.11 -1.69 -11.37
C LEU A 5 -9.16 -0.85 -12.24
N TRP A 6 -8.06 -1.47 -12.67
CA TRP A 6 -7.05 -0.88 -13.53
C TRP A 6 -7.28 -1.26 -14.98
N LYS A 7 -7.21 -0.27 -15.86
CA LYS A 7 -7.19 -0.44 -17.31
C LYS A 7 -6.07 0.40 -17.91
N ILE A 8 -5.45 -0.11 -18.96
CA ILE A 8 -4.48 0.63 -19.76
C ILE A 8 -5.26 1.25 -20.92
N GLU A 9 -5.20 2.56 -21.06
CA GLU A 9 -5.81 3.33 -22.15
C GLU A 9 -4.70 4.14 -22.80
N GLU A 10 -4.34 3.77 -24.04
CA GLU A 10 -3.19 4.33 -24.77
C GLU A 10 -1.90 4.22 -23.91
N ASP A 11 -1.27 5.36 -23.62
CA ASP A 11 -0.08 5.47 -22.77
C ASP A 11 -0.42 5.80 -21.30
N THR A 12 -1.69 5.61 -20.90
CA THR A 12 -2.17 5.94 -19.55
C THR A 12 -2.61 4.70 -18.79
N LEU A 13 -2.27 4.64 -17.51
CA LEU A 13 -2.85 3.70 -16.55
C LEU A 13 -4.03 4.38 -15.85
N VAL A 14 -5.25 3.93 -16.14
CA VAL A 14 -6.49 4.50 -15.63
C VAL A 14 -7.06 3.61 -14.54
N TRP A 15 -7.45 4.24 -13.44
CA TRP A 15 -8.12 3.60 -12.31
C TRP A 15 -9.59 4.01 -12.26
N GLU A 16 -10.50 3.06 -12.44
CA GLU A 16 -11.94 3.30 -12.45
C GLU A 16 -12.63 2.53 -11.32
N VAL A 17 -13.09 3.28 -10.31
CA VAL A 17 -13.68 2.72 -9.09
C VAL A 17 -15.19 3.00 -9.07
N THR A 18 -15.98 1.93 -9.17
CA THR A 18 -17.47 2.00 -9.20
C THR A 18 -18.16 1.31 -8.03
N ALA A 19 -17.40 0.70 -7.12
CA ALA A 19 -17.92 -0.05 -5.98
C ALA A 19 -16.88 -0.03 -4.84
N PRO A 20 -17.24 -0.49 -3.63
CA PRO A 20 -16.28 -0.77 -2.57
C PRO A 20 -15.09 -1.57 -3.11
N HIS A 21 -13.90 -1.17 -2.66
CA HIS A 21 -12.65 -1.70 -3.15
C HIS A 21 -11.55 -1.55 -2.12
N THR A 22 -10.49 -2.34 -2.29
CA THR A 22 -9.22 -2.20 -1.59
C THR A 22 -8.10 -2.40 -2.59
N ASP A 23 -7.05 -1.61 -2.48
CA ASP A 23 -5.87 -1.70 -3.33
C ASP A 23 -4.61 -1.34 -2.53
N ASN A 24 -3.44 -1.61 -3.12
CA ASN A 24 -2.15 -1.36 -2.52
C ASN A 24 -1.28 -0.51 -3.47
N ILE A 25 -0.56 0.45 -2.90
CA ILE A 25 0.53 1.12 -3.58
C ILE A 25 1.82 0.76 -2.84
N GLU A 26 2.74 0.12 -3.56
CA GLU A 26 4.07 -0.22 -3.06
C GLU A 26 5.08 0.76 -3.63
N MET A 27 5.89 1.37 -2.75
CA MET A 27 6.87 2.38 -3.12
C MET A 27 8.17 2.12 -2.39
N SER A 28 9.26 2.25 -3.13
CA SER A 28 10.61 2.26 -2.57
C SER A 28 11.20 3.65 -2.64
N GLY A 29 11.79 4.08 -1.54
CA GLY A 29 12.46 5.36 -1.38
C GLY A 29 13.85 5.21 -0.79
N LEU A 30 14.62 6.30 -0.80
CA LEU A 30 16.00 6.31 -0.30
C LEU A 30 16.11 5.92 1.19
N TYR A 31 15.12 6.30 1.99
CA TYR A 31 15.14 6.12 3.45
C TYR A 31 14.02 5.22 3.98
N VAL A 32 12.96 5.03 3.19
CA VAL A 32 11.75 4.30 3.57
C VAL A 32 11.25 3.52 2.35
N ASP A 33 10.88 2.26 2.58
CA ASP A 33 9.98 1.52 1.70
C ASP A 33 8.61 1.47 2.37
N SER A 34 7.55 1.58 1.57
CA SER A 34 6.18 1.63 2.07
C SER A 34 5.25 0.78 1.23
N ILE A 35 4.36 0.06 1.92
CA ILE A 35 3.17 -0.54 1.33
C ILE A 35 1.98 0.21 1.93
N VAL A 36 1.27 0.97 1.11
CA VAL A 36 0.07 1.70 1.51
C VAL A 36 -1.15 0.89 1.09
N HIS A 37 -1.96 0.49 2.07
CA HIS A 37 -3.23 -0.17 1.87
C HIS A 37 -4.34 0.87 1.92
N TYR A 38 -5.18 0.95 0.90
CA TYR A 38 -6.19 2.00 0.80
C TYR A 38 -7.46 1.49 0.11
N GLY A 39 -8.57 2.19 0.30
CA GLY A 39 -9.83 1.85 -0.35
C GLY A 39 -11.07 2.40 0.34
N VAL A 40 -12.22 1.88 -0.06
CA VAL A 40 -13.54 2.24 0.48
C VAL A 40 -14.29 0.96 0.82
N ALA A 41 -14.72 0.84 2.08
CA ALA A 41 -15.47 -0.30 2.57
C ALA A 41 -16.94 -0.28 2.09
N GLU A 42 -17.69 -1.35 2.36
CA GLU A 42 -19.09 -1.47 1.92
C GLU A 42 -20.02 -0.40 2.50
N ASP A 43 -19.73 0.07 3.71
CA ASP A 43 -20.44 1.14 4.39
C ASP A 43 -20.00 2.55 3.95
N GLY A 44 -19.11 2.64 2.96
CA GLY A 44 -18.53 3.89 2.48
C GLY A 44 -17.40 4.45 3.34
N SER A 45 -16.99 3.76 4.42
CA SER A 45 -15.88 4.21 5.26
C SER A 45 -14.52 4.04 4.57
N LEU A 46 -13.57 4.90 4.95
CA LEU A 46 -12.19 4.84 4.46
C LEU A 46 -11.49 3.58 4.98
N TYR A 47 -10.93 2.80 4.07
CA TYR A 47 -9.94 1.78 4.38
C TYR A 47 -8.55 2.40 4.21
N LEU A 48 -7.76 2.45 5.28
CA LEU A 48 -6.39 2.94 5.25
C LEU A 48 -5.52 2.17 6.25
N GLY A 49 -4.34 1.75 5.81
CA GLY A 49 -3.32 1.13 6.63
C GLY A 49 -1.99 1.08 5.88
N GLY A 50 -0.97 0.48 6.48
CA GLY A 50 0.28 0.29 5.75
C GLY A 50 1.38 -0.39 6.53
N TYR A 51 2.42 -0.74 5.79
CA TYR A 51 3.71 -1.20 6.32
C TYR A 51 4.78 -0.20 5.94
N LEU A 52 5.60 0.17 6.91
CA LEU A 52 6.76 1.02 6.69
C LEU A 52 8.01 0.24 7.07
N TYR A 53 9.00 0.27 6.18
CA TYR A 53 10.29 -0.38 6.33
C TYR A 53 11.37 0.70 6.22
N TYR A 54 12.40 0.61 7.06
CA TYR A 54 13.50 1.59 7.09
C TYR A 54 14.82 0.90 6.73
N PRO A 55 15.22 0.87 5.45
CA PRO A 55 16.46 0.23 4.97
C PRO A 55 17.74 0.70 5.69
N MET A 56 17.75 1.93 6.20
CA MET A 56 18.88 2.50 6.92
C MET A 56 19.01 1.96 8.35
N LEU A 57 17.97 1.33 8.89
CA LEU A 57 17.92 0.78 10.24
C LEU A 57 18.03 -0.75 10.23
N ARG A 58 18.87 -1.31 9.34
CA ARG A 58 19.17 -2.74 9.31
C ARG A 58 20.04 -3.15 10.48
N THR A 59 19.68 -4.25 11.13
CA THR A 59 20.50 -4.88 12.16
C THR A 59 21.51 -5.87 11.59
N ILE A 60 21.29 -6.35 10.36
CA ILE A 60 22.19 -7.24 9.61
C ILE A 60 22.48 -6.59 8.24
N PRO A 61 23.75 -6.31 7.90
CA PRO A 61 24.11 -5.76 6.59
C PRO A 61 23.62 -6.65 5.44
N ASN A 62 23.14 -6.00 4.36
CA ASN A 62 22.67 -6.66 3.15
C ASN A 62 21.51 -7.69 3.34
N ASN A 63 20.72 -7.55 4.40
CA ASN A 63 19.50 -8.36 4.62
C ASN A 63 18.28 -7.44 4.78
N THR A 64 17.34 -7.50 3.82
CA THR A 64 16.11 -6.68 3.82
C THR A 64 15.13 -7.06 4.93
N HIS A 65 15.13 -8.32 5.37
CA HIS A 65 14.28 -8.78 6.47
C HIS A 65 14.77 -8.31 7.85
N ALA A 66 16.03 -7.86 7.95
CA ALA A 66 16.62 -7.36 9.19
C ALA A 66 16.42 -5.85 9.40
N THR A 67 15.54 -5.23 8.60
CA THR A 67 15.26 -3.79 8.68
C THR A 67 14.17 -3.51 9.71
N TYR A 68 14.28 -2.40 10.43
CA TYR A 68 13.20 -1.94 11.30
C TYR A 68 11.92 -1.72 10.48
N ALA A 69 10.83 -2.35 10.91
CA ALA A 69 9.54 -2.24 10.24
C ALA A 69 8.42 -2.05 11.27
N PHE A 70 7.40 -1.29 10.91
CA PHE A 70 6.18 -1.20 11.71
C PHE A 70 4.94 -1.11 10.86
N THR A 71 3.82 -1.51 11.45
CA THR A 71 2.50 -1.50 10.83
C THR A 71 1.72 -0.29 11.29
N VAL A 72 1.25 0.51 10.34
CA VAL A 72 0.23 1.52 10.57
C VAL A 72 -1.11 0.82 10.58
N LYS A 73 -1.68 0.67 11.78
CA LYS A 73 -3.00 0.06 11.95
C LYS A 73 -4.08 1.01 11.46
N ARG A 74 -5.18 0.40 11.02
CA ARG A 74 -6.45 1.03 10.63
C ARG A 74 -6.81 2.15 11.61
N SER A 75 -7.23 3.32 11.11
CA SER A 75 -8.09 4.19 11.91
C SER A 75 -9.49 3.61 11.86
N ASP A 76 -9.78 2.68 12.75
CA ASP A 76 -11.15 2.48 13.20
C ASP A 76 -11.58 3.79 13.85
N ARG A 77 -12.61 4.43 13.30
CA ARG A 77 -13.32 5.41 14.12
C ARG A 77 -13.92 4.70 15.33
#